data_AF-A0A6L4ZVV9-F1
#
_entry.id   AF-A0A6L4ZVV9-F1
#
_cell.length_a   1.000
_cell.length_b   1.000
_cell.length_c   1.000
_cell.angle_alpha   90.00
_cell.angle_beta   90.00
_cell.angle_gamma   90.00
#
_symmetry.space_group_name_H-M   'P 1'
#
loop_
_entity.id
_entity.type
_entity.pdbx_description
1 polymer ?
#
loop_
_entity_poly.entity_id
_entity_poly.type
_entity_poly.pdbx_seq_one_letter_code
_entity_poly.pdbx_strand_id
1 'polypeptide(L)'
;MVINLKKEKLLDSWGVVIEDSAGKQEYLLNLIQWRIEISEIPDISCQMIEASTGLIKRLLGKKRTYLMIQNRSLKDYKMYVGARDYGRNLDFSWFLTVEPGFFKSISSRLITKALTKTSNPNALSFALDLFDQQDLRAYVTSVHRCCVKRAVEQLVAELGQQSTNFDWKSKGFLSVW
;
A
#
# COMPACT_ATOMS: atom_id res chain seq x y z
N MET A 1 -13.57 -10.90 -0.23
CA MET A 1 -14.35 -9.63 -0.27
C MET A 1 -13.88 -8.79 -1.45
N VAL A 2 -14.78 -8.15 -2.22
CA VAL A 2 -14.40 -7.33 -3.39
C VAL A 2 -14.41 -5.84 -3.02
N ILE A 3 -13.24 -5.20 -3.01
CA ILE A 3 -13.10 -3.77 -2.66
C ILE A 3 -13.02 -2.90 -3.92
N ASN A 4 -13.69 -1.75 -3.90
CA ASN A 4 -13.68 -0.77 -4.99
C ASN A 4 -12.69 0.36 -4.68
N LEU A 5 -11.47 0.24 -5.21
CA LEU A 5 -10.38 1.20 -5.01
C LEU A 5 -10.68 2.59 -5.59
N LYS A 6 -11.70 2.76 -6.45
CA LYS A 6 -12.05 4.09 -7.01
C LYS A 6 -12.66 5.03 -5.97
N LYS A 7 -13.24 4.49 -4.89
CA LYS A 7 -13.79 5.31 -3.82
C LYS A 7 -12.72 5.81 -2.86
N GLU A 8 -11.62 5.09 -2.72
CA GLU A 8 -10.56 5.44 -1.79
C GLU A 8 -9.62 6.47 -2.41
N LYS A 9 -9.11 7.37 -1.57
CA LYS A 9 -8.16 8.39 -2.02
C LYS A 9 -6.75 7.83 -1.83
N LEU A 10 -5.96 7.81 -2.89
CA LEU A 10 -4.55 7.42 -2.87
C LEU A 10 -3.73 8.49 -2.13
N LEU A 11 -3.02 8.09 -1.08
CA LEU A 11 -2.11 8.96 -0.31
C LEU A 11 -0.67 8.79 -0.75
N ASP A 12 -0.22 7.54 -0.82
CA ASP A 12 1.13 7.18 -1.26
C ASP A 12 1.10 5.96 -2.15
N SER A 13 2.04 5.94 -3.08
CA SER A 13 2.25 4.81 -3.98
C SER A 13 3.73 4.48 -4.07
N TRP A 14 4.00 3.20 -4.19
CA TRP A 14 5.34 2.68 -4.40
C TRP A 14 5.27 1.56 -5.44
N GLY A 15 6.39 1.35 -6.12
CA GLY A 15 6.50 0.26 -7.07
C GLY A 15 7.94 -0.05 -7.43
N VAL A 16 8.21 -1.34 -7.60
CA VAL A 16 9.49 -1.87 -8.03
C VAL A 16 9.24 -2.99 -9.03
N VAL A 17 10.13 -3.11 -10.01
CA VAL A 17 10.11 -4.20 -10.97
C VAL A 17 11.25 -5.15 -10.61
N ILE A 18 10.91 -6.42 -10.40
CA ILE A 18 11.87 -7.48 -10.09
C ILE A 18 12.08 -8.29 -11.37
N GLU A 19 13.32 -8.36 -11.84
CA GLU A 19 13.63 -9.05 -13.09
C GLU A 19 13.58 -10.58 -12.92
N ASP A 20 13.19 -11.30 -13.98
CA ASP A 20 13.17 -12.77 -14.02
C ASP A 20 12.44 -13.46 -12.85
N SER A 21 11.36 -12.84 -12.39
CA SER A 21 10.58 -13.28 -11.22
C SER A 21 9.12 -13.56 -11.53
N ALA A 22 8.78 -13.70 -12.82
CA ALA A 22 7.45 -14.12 -13.25
C ALA A 22 7.02 -15.44 -12.57
N GLY A 23 5.75 -15.54 -12.20
CA GLY A 23 5.18 -16.69 -11.50
C GLY A 23 5.45 -16.73 -9.99
N LYS A 24 6.23 -15.80 -9.43
CA LYS A 24 6.50 -15.70 -7.98
C LYS A 24 5.57 -14.74 -7.23
N GLN A 25 4.42 -14.38 -7.82
CA GLN A 25 3.51 -13.37 -7.24
C GLN A 25 2.93 -13.84 -5.90
N GLU A 26 2.37 -15.05 -5.88
CA GLU A 26 1.76 -15.63 -4.70
C GLU A 26 2.81 -15.89 -3.62
N TYR A 27 3.99 -16.37 -4.02
CA TYR A 27 5.13 -16.53 -3.12
C TYR A 27 5.50 -15.21 -2.42
N LEU A 28 5.64 -14.11 -3.18
CA LEU A 28 5.96 -12.80 -2.61
C LEU A 28 4.88 -12.31 -1.65
N LEU A 29 3.61 -12.41 -2.03
CA LEU A 29 2.50 -11.97 -1.18
C LEU A 29 2.39 -12.80 0.11
N ASN A 30 2.58 -14.11 0.03
CA ASN A 30 2.60 -15.00 1.19
C ASN A 30 3.80 -14.72 2.09
N LEU A 31 4.97 -14.45 1.52
CA LEU A 31 6.17 -14.07 2.28
C LEU A 31 5.96 -12.75 3.03
N ILE A 32 5.29 -11.77 2.41
CA ILE A 32 4.95 -10.50 3.07
C ILE A 32 3.96 -10.75 4.21
N GLN A 33 2.92 -11.54 3.98
CA GLN A 33 1.94 -11.89 5.02
C GLN A 33 2.62 -12.56 6.22
N TRP A 34 3.44 -13.58 5.98
CA TRP A 34 4.21 -14.28 7.00
C TRP A 34 5.12 -13.34 7.81
N ARG A 35 5.80 -12.41 7.13
CA ARG A 35 6.63 -11.40 7.82
C ARG A 35 5.82 -10.46 8.69
N ILE A 36 4.61 -10.09 8.27
CA ILE A 36 3.74 -9.23 9.07
C ILE A 36 3.31 -10.00 10.34
N GLU A 37 2.91 -11.25 10.19
CA GLU A 37 2.51 -12.11 11.30
C GLU A 37 3.64 -12.28 12.33
N ILE A 38 4.89 -12.48 11.89
CA ILE A 38 6.05 -12.60 12.79
C ILE A 38 6.51 -11.27 13.37
N SER A 39 6.26 -10.15 12.69
CA SER A 39 6.70 -8.84 13.17
C SER A 39 5.90 -8.32 14.38
N GLU A 40 4.81 -8.99 14.75
CA GLU A 40 3.96 -8.67 15.90
C GLU A 40 3.58 -7.19 15.99
N ILE A 41 3.44 -6.52 14.84
CA ILE A 41 3.08 -5.09 14.81
C ILE A 41 1.67 -4.95 15.42
N PRO A 42 1.50 -4.05 16.40
CA PRO A 42 0.25 -3.95 17.14
C PRO A 42 -0.93 -3.64 16.22
N ASP A 43 -2.05 -4.33 16.49
CA ASP A 43 -3.34 -4.09 15.86
C ASP A 43 -3.40 -4.24 14.33
N ILE A 44 -2.40 -4.88 13.71
CA ILE A 44 -2.45 -5.17 12.28
C ILE A 44 -3.34 -6.38 11.98
N SER A 45 -4.10 -6.28 10.89
CA SER A 45 -4.72 -7.44 10.24
C SER A 45 -4.40 -7.45 8.76
N CYS A 46 -4.18 -8.65 8.23
CA CYS A 46 -3.88 -8.91 6.83
C CYS A 46 -4.97 -9.77 6.21
N GLN A 47 -5.45 -9.40 5.03
CA GLN A 47 -6.46 -10.16 4.30
C GLN A 47 -6.19 -10.11 2.80
N MET A 48 -6.25 -11.27 2.17
CA MET A 48 -6.24 -11.36 0.71
C MET A 48 -7.61 -10.94 0.17
N ILE A 49 -7.59 -9.98 -0.75
CA ILE A 49 -8.80 -9.43 -1.35
C ILE A 49 -8.69 -9.38 -2.87
N GLU A 50 -9.84 -9.43 -3.53
CA GLU A 50 -9.92 -9.12 -4.96
C GLU A 50 -10.33 -7.66 -5.11
N ALA A 51 -9.46 -6.83 -5.68
CA ALA A 51 -9.81 -5.44 -5.96
C ALA A 51 -10.25 -5.26 -7.42
N SER A 52 -11.26 -4.40 -7.60
CA SER A 52 -11.71 -3.95 -8.93
C SER A 52 -11.86 -2.43 -8.94
N THR A 53 -11.56 -1.79 -10.07
CA THR A 53 -11.56 -0.31 -10.19
C THR A 53 -12.94 0.29 -10.53
N GLY A 54 -14.03 -0.50 -10.50
CA GLY A 54 -15.37 0.02 -10.71
C GLY A 54 -16.46 -1.05 -10.85
N LEU A 55 -17.72 -0.66 -10.61
CA LEU A 55 -18.90 -1.52 -10.65
C LEU A 55 -19.13 -2.18 -12.02
N ILE A 56 -18.92 -1.44 -13.13
CA ILE A 56 -19.05 -1.95 -14.51
C ILE A 56 -17.88 -2.88 -14.87
N LYS A 57 -16.68 -2.62 -14.33
CA LYS A 57 -15.51 -3.51 -14.44
C LYS A 57 -15.56 -4.70 -13.48
N ARG A 58 -16.59 -4.82 -12.63
CA ARG A 58 -16.77 -5.97 -11.73
C ARG A 58 -17.25 -7.22 -12.46
N LEU A 59 -17.91 -7.04 -13.62
CA LEU A 59 -18.44 -8.13 -14.45
C LEU A 59 -17.49 -8.52 -15.60
N LEU A 60 -16.70 -7.58 -16.12
CA LEU A 60 -15.88 -7.72 -17.34
C LEU A 60 -14.43 -7.22 -17.21
N GLY A 61 -14.05 -6.70 -16.04
CA GLY A 61 -12.74 -6.09 -15.83
C GLY A 61 -11.72 -7.06 -15.25
N LYS A 62 -10.44 -6.73 -15.45
CA LYS A 62 -9.31 -7.44 -14.83
C LYS A 62 -9.44 -7.34 -13.30
N LYS A 63 -9.82 -8.46 -12.67
CA LYS A 63 -9.72 -8.64 -11.23
C LYS A 63 -8.25 -8.75 -10.86
N ARG A 64 -7.85 -8.17 -9.73
CA ARG A 64 -6.49 -8.27 -9.23
C ARG A 64 -6.53 -8.63 -7.76
N THR A 65 -5.71 -9.60 -7.40
CA THR A 65 -5.51 -10.01 -6.02
C THR A 65 -4.56 -9.01 -5.37
N TYR A 66 -4.95 -8.52 -4.20
CA TYR A 66 -4.14 -7.66 -3.36
C TYR A 66 -4.14 -8.22 -1.94
N LEU A 67 -2.99 -8.12 -1.27
CA LEU A 67 -2.91 -8.25 0.17
C LEU A 67 -3.27 -6.90 0.79
N MET A 68 -4.41 -6.84 1.46
CA MET A 68 -4.84 -5.67 2.23
C MET A 68 -4.29 -5.78 3.65
N ILE A 69 -3.55 -4.77 4.06
CA ILE A 69 -3.00 -4.62 5.40
C ILE A 69 -3.72 -3.41 6.01
N GLN A 70 -4.27 -3.59 7.20
CA GLN A 70 -4.98 -2.53 7.91
C GLN A 70 -4.62 -2.57 9.39
N ASN A 71 -4.53 -1.40 10.01
CA ASN A 71 -4.40 -1.28 11.47
C ASN A 71 -5.79 -1.03 12.08
N ARG A 72 -6.16 -1.75 13.13
CA ARG A 72 -7.49 -1.68 13.78
C ARG A 72 -7.74 -0.34 14.45
N SER A 73 -6.70 0.36 14.89
CA SER A 73 -6.78 1.71 15.45
C SER A 73 -6.90 2.77 14.34
N LEU A 74 -6.32 2.51 13.17
CA LEU A 74 -6.35 3.39 11.99
C LEU A 74 -7.22 2.80 10.86
N LYS A 75 -8.48 2.45 11.15
CA LYS A 75 -9.38 1.70 10.23
C LYS A 75 -9.59 2.38 8.88
N ASP A 76 -9.50 3.71 8.86
CA ASP A 76 -9.67 4.51 7.64
C ASP A 76 -8.47 4.43 6.70
N TYR A 77 -7.29 4.00 7.20
CA TYR A 77 -6.07 3.87 6.43
C TYR A 77 -5.82 2.42 6.07
N LYS A 78 -5.67 2.16 4.79
CA LYS A 78 -5.48 0.80 4.26
C LYS A 78 -4.29 0.78 3.32
N MET A 79 -3.45 -0.22 3.50
CA MET A 79 -2.36 -0.49 2.59
C MET A 79 -2.71 -1.67 1.70
N TYR A 80 -2.58 -1.50 0.39
CA TYR A 80 -2.83 -2.54 -0.60
C TYR A 80 -1.51 -2.91 -1.24
N VAL A 81 -1.13 -4.18 -1.15
CA VAL A 81 0.09 -4.73 -1.70
C VAL A 81 -0.28 -5.68 -2.83
N GLY A 82 0.28 -5.49 -4.01
CA GLY A 82 -0.02 -6.30 -5.19
C GLY A 82 1.23 -6.64 -5.98
N ALA A 83 1.29 -7.88 -6.43
CA ALA A 83 2.32 -8.38 -7.34
C ALA A 83 1.64 -8.87 -8.64
N ARG A 84 2.24 -8.58 -9.79
CA ARG A 84 1.73 -9.07 -11.08
C ARG A 84 2.88 -9.41 -12.02
N ASP A 85 2.67 -10.43 -12.84
CA ASP A 85 3.62 -10.70 -13.91
C ASP A 85 3.52 -9.63 -14.99
N TYR A 86 4.68 -9.21 -15.47
CA TYR A 86 4.86 -8.31 -16.59
C TYR A 86 5.95 -8.88 -17.50
N GLY A 87 5.55 -9.80 -18.38
CA GLY A 87 6.49 -10.58 -19.20
C GLY A 87 7.27 -11.56 -18.33
N ARG A 88 8.61 -11.50 -18.40
CA ARG A 88 9.52 -12.29 -17.55
C ARG A 88 9.71 -11.70 -16.14
N ASN A 89 9.27 -10.46 -15.95
CA ASN A 89 9.51 -9.70 -14.73
C ASN A 89 8.25 -9.69 -13.86
N LEU A 90 8.41 -9.39 -12.58
CA LEU A 90 7.32 -9.15 -11.65
C LEU A 90 7.24 -7.66 -11.37
N ASP A 91 6.09 -7.05 -11.71
CA ASP A 91 5.77 -5.70 -11.26
C ASP A 91 5.11 -5.77 -9.89
N PHE A 92 5.82 -5.25 -8.89
CA PHE A 92 5.39 -5.23 -7.51
C PHE A 92 5.06 -3.79 -7.10
N SER A 93 3.85 -3.58 -6.57
CA SER A 93 3.37 -2.26 -6.22
C SER A 93 2.57 -2.30 -4.94
N TRP A 94 2.70 -1.26 -4.12
CA TRP A 94 1.85 -1.09 -2.95
C TRP A 94 1.41 0.36 -2.81
N PHE A 95 0.26 0.54 -2.17
CA PHE A 95 -0.44 1.82 -2.12
C PHE A 95 -0.99 2.02 -0.72
N LEU A 96 -0.86 3.24 -0.19
CA LEU A 96 -1.58 3.68 0.99
C LEU A 96 -2.80 4.46 0.53
N THR A 97 -3.98 4.05 0.97
CA THR A 97 -5.23 4.74 0.70
C THR A 97 -5.92 5.13 2.00
N VAL A 98 -6.85 6.08 1.87
CA VAL A 98 -7.72 6.51 2.96
C VAL A 98 -9.18 6.52 2.52
N GLU A 99 -10.06 6.04 3.39
CA GLU A 99 -11.49 6.04 3.14
C GLU A 99 -12.07 7.47 3.13
N PRO A 100 -13.01 7.80 2.21
CA PRO A 100 -13.64 9.12 2.17
C PRO A 100 -14.44 9.49 3.42
N GLY A 101 -14.83 8.49 4.23
CA GLY A 101 -15.62 8.68 5.45
C GLY A 101 -14.90 9.54 6.49
N PHE A 102 -13.58 9.33 6.64
CA PHE A 102 -12.68 10.13 7.48
C PHE A 102 -12.73 11.63 7.13
N PHE A 103 -12.85 11.93 5.84
CA PHE A 103 -12.89 13.29 5.30
C PHE A 103 -14.28 13.93 5.27
N LYS A 104 -15.29 13.34 5.91
CA LYS A 104 -16.62 13.96 6.00
C LYS A 104 -16.72 15.00 7.12
N SER A 105 -15.94 14.89 8.20
CA SER A 105 -15.94 15.91 9.26
C SER A 105 -15.09 17.12 8.90
N ILE A 106 -14.02 16.92 8.13
CA ILE A 106 -13.15 17.98 7.63
C ILE A 106 -13.73 18.46 6.29
N SER A 107 -14.05 19.75 6.18
CA SER A 107 -14.78 20.27 5.01
C SER A 107 -14.19 19.76 3.69
N SER A 108 -15.01 19.02 2.93
CA SER A 108 -14.64 18.33 1.69
C SER A 108 -13.99 19.25 0.65
N ARG A 109 -14.19 20.57 0.77
CA ARG A 109 -13.57 21.60 -0.09
C ARG A 109 -12.08 21.82 0.18
N LEU A 110 -11.63 21.72 1.43
CA LEU A 110 -10.21 21.90 1.79
C LEU A 110 -9.36 20.72 1.32
N ILE A 111 -9.85 19.50 1.52
CA ILE A 111 -9.14 18.27 1.16
C ILE A 111 -9.13 18.04 -0.35
N THR A 112 -10.22 18.36 -1.04
CA THR A 112 -10.23 18.25 -2.51
C THR A 112 -9.21 19.20 -3.11
N LYS A 113 -9.10 20.44 -2.61
CA LYS A 113 -8.03 21.36 -3.01
C LYS A 113 -6.63 20.86 -2.66
N ALA A 114 -6.42 20.28 -1.49
CA ALA A 114 -5.10 19.77 -1.07
C ALA A 114 -4.63 18.54 -1.85
N LEU A 115 -5.55 17.68 -2.29
CA LEU A 115 -5.21 16.48 -3.07
C LEU A 115 -5.15 16.75 -4.58
N THR A 116 -5.84 17.78 -5.10
CA THR A 116 -5.81 18.12 -6.54
C THR A 116 -4.78 19.20 -6.89
N LYS A 117 -4.34 20.02 -5.94
CA LYS A 117 -3.30 21.02 -6.14
C LYS A 117 -2.15 20.70 -5.21
N THR A 118 -1.07 20.17 -5.78
CA THR A 118 0.31 20.20 -5.24
C THR A 118 0.42 19.93 -3.74
N SER A 119 0.77 18.69 -3.40
CA SER A 119 1.43 18.24 -2.17
C SER A 119 1.59 19.30 -1.08
N ASN A 120 0.50 19.69 -0.42
CA ASN A 120 0.59 20.52 0.77
C ASN A 120 0.50 19.59 1.98
N PRO A 121 1.65 19.21 2.59
CA PRO A 121 1.70 18.25 3.69
C PRO A 121 0.84 18.67 4.90
N ASN A 122 0.49 19.96 5.00
CA ASN A 122 -0.26 20.52 6.11
C ASN A 122 -1.77 20.21 6.06
N ALA A 123 -2.34 19.68 4.98
CA ALA A 123 -3.79 19.47 4.90
C ALA A 123 -4.30 18.27 5.72
N LEU A 124 -3.46 17.24 5.88
CA LEU A 124 -3.73 16.07 6.72
C LEU A 124 -3.34 16.31 8.19
N SER A 125 -2.42 17.25 8.46
CA SER A 125 -2.08 17.60 9.85
C SER A 125 -3.20 18.34 10.59
N PHE A 126 -4.14 18.95 9.86
CA PHE A 126 -5.38 19.49 10.42
C PHE A 126 -6.45 18.42 10.71
N ALA A 127 -6.26 17.20 10.22
CA ALA A 127 -7.25 16.12 10.27
C ALA A 127 -6.92 15.04 11.31
N LEU A 128 -5.63 14.79 11.53
CA LEU A 128 -5.11 13.80 12.47
C LEU A 128 -4.45 14.50 13.66
N ASP A 129 -4.71 13.98 14.87
CA ASP A 129 -3.94 14.39 16.05
C ASP A 129 -2.45 14.02 15.87
N LEU A 130 -1.57 14.68 16.62
CA LEU A 130 -0.13 14.41 16.58
C LEU A 130 0.17 12.93 16.87
N PHE A 131 -0.54 12.32 17.81
CA PHE A 131 -0.37 10.90 18.14
C PHE A 131 -0.82 10.00 17.00
N ASP A 132 -1.97 10.28 16.37
CA ASP A 132 -2.44 9.51 15.21
C ASP A 132 -1.47 9.63 14.01
N GLN A 133 -0.84 10.80 13.84
CA GLN A 133 0.20 10.98 12.82
C GLN A 133 1.45 10.16 13.11
N GLN A 134 1.87 10.09 14.38
CA GLN A 134 3.00 9.25 14.79
C GLN A 134 2.69 7.77 14.58
N ASP A 135 1.49 7.33 14.96
CA ASP A 135 1.06 5.94 14.80
C ASP A 135 0.90 5.57 13.32
N LEU A 136 0.32 6.45 12.50
CA LEU A 136 0.21 6.23 11.05
C LEU A 136 1.60 6.11 10.42
N ARG A 137 2.54 7.00 10.79
CA ARG A 137 3.91 6.94 10.30
C ARG A 137 4.61 5.66 10.75
N ALA A 138 4.45 5.25 12.01
CA ALA A 138 5.04 4.04 12.56
C ALA A 138 4.48 2.79 11.88
N TYR A 139 3.17 2.73 11.67
CA TYR A 139 2.48 1.67 10.92
C TYR A 139 3.02 1.57 9.48
N VAL A 140 2.98 2.67 8.72
CA VAL A 140 3.39 2.68 7.31
C VAL A 140 4.87 2.32 7.18
N THR A 141 5.73 2.89 8.04
CA THR A 141 7.17 2.65 7.99
C THR A 141 7.51 1.22 8.37
N SER A 142 6.86 0.66 9.39
CA SER A 142 7.07 -0.73 9.81
C SER A 142 6.67 -1.70 8.71
N VAL A 143 5.48 -1.54 8.13
CA VAL A 143 5.03 -2.40 7.04
C VAL A 143 5.94 -2.27 5.81
N HIS A 144 6.25 -1.04 5.39
CA HIS A 144 7.11 -0.80 4.23
C HIS A 144 8.53 -1.35 4.41
N ARG A 145 9.19 -0.99 5.52
CA ARG A 145 10.62 -1.27 5.72
C ARG A 145 10.88 -2.66 6.29
N CYS A 146 10.08 -3.12 7.23
CA CYS A 146 10.32 -4.38 7.93
C CYS A 146 9.68 -5.57 7.22
N CYS A 147 8.50 -5.39 6.63
CA CYS A 147 7.78 -6.50 6.00
C CYS A 147 8.00 -6.52 4.50
N VAL A 148 7.64 -5.43 3.80
CA VAL A 148 7.64 -5.37 2.34
C VAL A 148 9.06 -5.39 1.77
N LYS A 149 9.91 -4.45 2.19
CA LYS A 149 11.29 -4.34 1.68
C LYS A 149 12.09 -5.62 1.93
N ARG A 150 11.98 -6.20 3.14
CA ARG A 150 12.68 -7.46 3.49
C ARG A 150 12.16 -8.67 2.73
N ALA A 151 10.86 -8.73 2.41
CA ALA A 151 10.33 -9.79 1.56
C ALA A 151 10.87 -9.70 0.13
N VAL A 152 10.89 -8.49 -0.44
CA VAL A 152 11.45 -8.25 -1.77
C VAL A 152 12.95 -8.54 -1.79
N GLU A 153 13.72 -8.07 -0.80
CA GLU A 153 15.15 -8.35 -0.69
C GLU A 153 15.46 -9.85 -0.61
N GLN A 154 14.65 -10.61 0.12
CA GLN A 154 14.79 -12.07 0.17
C GLN A 154 14.51 -12.70 -1.19
N LEU A 155 13.41 -12.33 -1.86
CA LEU A 155 13.07 -12.84 -3.20
C LEU A 155 14.16 -12.52 -4.22
N VAL A 156 14.71 -11.31 -4.18
CA VAL A 156 15.79 -10.84 -5.06
C VAL A 156 17.09 -11.60 -4.79
N ALA A 157 17.41 -11.84 -3.51
CA ALA A 157 18.58 -12.64 -3.13
C ALA A 157 18.47 -14.11 -3.60
N GLU A 158 17.28 -14.71 -3.50
CA GLU A 158 17.01 -16.06 -4.04
C GLU A 158 17.17 -16.14 -5.57
N LEU A 159 17.04 -15.01 -6.27
CA LEU A 159 17.28 -14.89 -7.71
C LEU A 159 18.73 -14.55 -8.06
N GLY A 160 19.62 -14.41 -7.05
CA GLY A 160 21.01 -14.00 -7.25
C GLY A 160 21.17 -12.54 -7.67
N GLN A 161 20.13 -11.72 -7.52
CA GLN A 161 20.13 -10.30 -7.87
C GLN A 161 20.40 -9.42 -6.63
N GLN A 162 20.58 -8.11 -6.84
CA GLN A 162 20.73 -7.12 -5.76
C GLN A 162 19.62 -6.06 -5.85
N SER A 163 19.05 -5.68 -4.71
CA SER A 163 17.96 -4.72 -4.58
C SER A 163 18.42 -3.26 -4.46
N THR A 164 19.72 -3.00 -4.58
CA THR A 164 20.37 -1.68 -4.43
C THR A 164 19.90 -0.65 -5.46
N ASN A 165 19.47 -1.10 -6.64
CA ASN A 165 19.00 -0.23 -7.72
C ASN A 165 17.50 0.09 -7.65
N PHE A 166 16.76 -0.46 -6.68
CA PHE A 166 15.32 -0.24 -6.59
C PHE A 166 15.00 1.13 -5.98
N ASP A 167 14.06 1.84 -6.59
CA ASP A 167 13.55 3.09 -6.04
C ASP A 167 12.52 2.80 -4.94
N TRP A 168 12.97 2.92 -3.69
CA TRP A 168 12.13 2.71 -2.51
C TRP A 168 11.31 3.95 -2.12
N LYS A 169 11.52 5.08 -2.80
CA LYS A 169 10.85 6.33 -2.44
C LYS A 169 9.36 6.26 -2.76
N SER A 170 8.53 6.69 -1.83
CA SER A 170 7.11 6.87 -2.10
C SER A 170 6.89 8.01 -3.09
N LYS A 171 5.95 7.82 -4.01
CA LYS A 171 5.32 8.89 -4.77
C LYS A 171 4.02 9.25 -4.06
N GLY A 172 4.06 10.26 -3.20
CA GLY A 172 2.89 10.72 -2.47
C GLY A 172 3.18 11.58 -1.24
N PHE A 173 2.26 11.56 -0.28
CA PHE A 173 2.22 12.46 0.86
C PHE A 173 3.35 12.23 1.88
N LEU A 174 3.58 10.98 2.31
CA LEU A 174 4.52 10.67 3.40
C LEU A 174 5.98 10.68 2.96
N SER A 175 6.26 10.67 1.64
CA SER A 175 7.62 10.63 1.08
C SER A 175 8.53 9.60 1.77
N VAL A 176 8.02 8.39 2.05
CA VAL A 176 8.74 7.37 2.84
C VAL A 176 9.93 6.82 2.04
N TRP A 177 11.07 6.59 2.72
CA TRP A 177 12.34 6.07 2.19
C TRP A 177 12.92 4.89 2.99
#